data_AF-A0A355B773-F1
#
_entry.id   AF-A0A355B773-F1
#
_cell.length_a   1.000
_cell.length_b   1.000
_cell.length_c   1.000
_cell.angle_alpha   90.00
_cell.angle_beta   90.00
_cell.angle_gamma   90.00
#
_symmetry.space_group_name_H-M   'P 1'
#
loop_
_entity.id
_entity.type
_entity.pdbx_description
1 polymer ?
#
loop_
_entity_poly.entity_id
_entity_poly.type
_entity_poly.pdbx_seq_one_letter_code
_entity_poly.pdbx_strand_id
1 'polypeptide(L)'
;MDSGELLARNAVGERPKPRADYPGEGGGDGQGGGSLGGGSGGVARRDIERYYGLLADRVRRNWSIPRSLADIKSLKTEVIFDVSRLGKIRGLRIEKSSGNRIYDDAVLRAVARSANPSLPPPPNTVKEKWLPLGFRFCGQTFCR
;
A
#
# COMPACT_ATOMS: atom_id res chain seq x y z
N MET A 1 19.05 27.92 44.57
CA MET A 1 17.69 27.42 44.35
C MET A 1 17.28 27.86 42.95
N ASP A 2 17.52 27.08 41.93
CA ASP A 2 16.83 25.82 41.57
C ASP A 2 15.78 26.10 40.49
N SER A 3 15.75 25.21 39.49
CA SER A 3 14.75 25.06 38.44
C SER A 3 14.78 26.10 37.31
N GLY A 4 14.98 25.73 36.05
CA GLY A 4 14.88 24.41 35.45
C GLY A 4 14.43 24.57 34.01
N GLU A 5 15.36 24.32 33.09
CA GLU A 5 15.09 24.02 31.70
C GLU A 5 14.10 22.85 31.62
N LEU A 6 12.90 23.08 31.07
CA LEU A 6 11.91 22.05 30.75
C LEU A 6 11.32 22.38 29.38
N LEU A 7 11.68 21.60 28.35
CA LEU A 7 10.92 20.43 27.85
C LEU A 7 9.67 20.90 27.06
N ALA A 8 9.39 20.49 25.83
CA ALA A 8 9.67 19.20 25.22
C ALA A 8 9.63 19.28 23.68
N ARG A 9 10.73 18.84 23.06
CA ARG A 9 10.78 17.82 22.01
C ARG A 9 9.50 17.64 21.18
N ASN A 10 9.56 18.14 19.94
CA ASN A 10 8.67 17.76 18.85
C ASN A 10 8.49 16.23 18.84
N ALA A 11 7.31 15.77 19.25
CA ALA A 11 6.88 14.40 19.07
C ALA A 11 6.68 14.16 17.56
N VAL A 12 7.75 13.74 16.90
CA VAL A 12 7.64 12.97 15.65
C VAL A 12 6.86 11.73 16.03
N GLY A 13 5.54 11.77 15.83
CA GLY A 13 4.65 10.64 16.07
C GLY A 13 5.29 9.39 15.48
N GLU A 14 5.41 8.37 16.33
CA GLU A 14 6.04 7.10 16.01
C GLU A 14 5.68 6.68 14.59
N ARG A 15 6.70 6.64 13.71
CA ARG A 15 6.54 6.16 12.35
C ARG A 15 6.04 4.71 12.47
N PRO A 16 4.87 4.34 11.92
CA PRO A 16 4.51 2.94 11.87
C PRO A 16 5.61 2.23 11.10
N LYS A 17 6.32 1.31 11.79
CA LYS A 17 7.38 0.51 11.20
C LYS A 17 6.81 -0.16 9.94
N PRO A 18 7.53 -0.12 8.80
CA PRO A 18 7.10 -0.85 7.61
C PRO A 18 6.92 -2.31 8.01
N ARG A 19 5.68 -2.81 7.89
CA ARG A 19 5.41 -4.23 8.14
C ARG A 19 6.03 -4.97 6.96
N ALA A 20 6.86 -5.97 7.26
CA ALA A 20 7.51 -6.82 6.25
C ALA A 20 6.50 -7.53 5.32
N ASP A 21 5.22 -7.55 5.71
CA ASP A 21 4.13 -8.27 5.05
C ASP A 21 2.95 -7.33 4.76
N TYR A 22 3.16 -6.21 4.05
CA TYR A 22 2.01 -5.57 3.43
C TYR A 22 1.29 -6.61 2.56
N PRO A 23 -0.04 -6.74 2.64
CA PRO A 23 -0.77 -7.56 1.69
C PRO A 23 -0.62 -6.86 0.35
N GLY A 24 0.40 -7.26 -0.39
CA GLY A 24 0.87 -6.65 -1.63
C GLY A 24 1.21 -7.80 -2.57
N GLU A 25 0.32 -8.03 -3.53
CA GLU A 25 0.44 -8.86 -4.73
C GLU A 25 1.34 -10.11 -4.77
N GLY A 26 1.71 -10.71 -3.65
CA GLY A 26 2.37 -12.00 -3.59
C GLY A 26 1.38 -13.11 -3.92
N GLY A 27 1.14 -13.36 -5.20
CA GLY A 27 0.50 -14.60 -5.61
C GLY A 27 1.44 -15.74 -5.27
N GLY A 28 1.11 -16.56 -4.28
CA GLY A 28 1.93 -17.69 -3.88
C GLY A 28 1.96 -18.77 -4.96
N ASP A 29 3.14 -18.98 -5.54
CA ASP A 29 3.56 -20.32 -5.96
C ASP A 29 4.48 -20.80 -4.83
N GLY A 30 3.88 -21.43 -3.83
CA GLY A 30 4.55 -21.87 -2.62
C GLY A 30 3.94 -23.17 -2.13
N GLN A 31 4.47 -24.28 -2.66
CA GLN A 31 4.52 -25.53 -1.91
C GLN A 31 5.18 -25.24 -0.57
N GLY A 32 4.35 -25.16 0.47
CA GLY A 32 4.74 -25.00 1.86
C GLY A 32 3.70 -25.71 2.69
N GLY A 33 3.89 -27.02 2.84
CA GLY A 33 3.06 -27.86 3.72
C GLY A 33 3.10 -27.32 5.15
N GLY A 34 1.90 -27.11 5.69
CA GLY A 34 1.69 -26.67 7.06
C GLY A 34 0.21 -26.81 7.38
N SER A 35 -0.22 -28.03 7.67
CA SER A 35 -1.57 -28.32 8.16
C SER A 35 -1.71 -27.72 9.56
N LEU A 36 -2.38 -26.58 9.73
CA LEU A 36 -2.88 -26.11 11.03
C LEU A 36 -4.13 -25.22 10.86
N GLY A 37 -5.27 -25.73 11.35
CA GLY A 37 -6.31 -24.91 11.96
C GLY A 37 -7.42 -24.38 11.04
N GLY A 38 -8.52 -25.13 10.95
CA GLY A 38 -9.82 -24.56 10.65
C GLY A 38 -10.20 -23.55 11.75
N GLY A 39 -10.11 -22.26 11.46
CA GLY A 39 -10.52 -21.19 12.36
C GLY A 39 -10.13 -19.83 11.77
N SER A 40 -11.12 -18.95 11.57
CA SER A 40 -11.12 -17.50 11.24
C SER A 40 -9.97 -16.83 10.44
N GLY A 41 -8.70 -17.17 10.64
CA GLY A 41 -7.54 -16.60 9.95
C GLY A 41 -7.51 -16.91 8.44
N GLY A 42 -7.95 -18.09 8.03
CA GLY A 42 -8.05 -18.46 6.61
C GLY A 42 -9.08 -17.63 5.83
N VAL A 43 -10.18 -17.24 6.48
CA VAL A 43 -11.22 -16.38 5.88
C VAL A 43 -10.75 -14.92 5.85
N ALA A 44 -10.20 -14.42 6.96
CA ALA A 44 -9.68 -13.06 7.04
C ALA A 44 -8.58 -12.80 5.99
N ARG A 45 -7.69 -13.78 5.76
CA ARG A 45 -6.65 -13.68 4.73
C ARG A 45 -7.23 -13.59 3.32
N ARG A 46 -8.18 -14.46 2.96
CA ARG A 46 -8.82 -14.46 1.64
C ARG A 46 -9.61 -13.17 1.39
N ASP A 47 -10.25 -12.62 2.41
CA ASP A 47 -10.97 -11.35 2.32
C ASP A 47 -10.02 -10.19 2.04
N ILE A 48 -8.86 -10.16 2.70
CA ILE A 48 -7.82 -9.15 2.46
C ILE A 48 -7.24 -9.29 1.04
N GLU A 49 -6.97 -10.51 0.58
CA GLU A 49 -6.47 -10.78 -0.78
C GLU A 49 -7.48 -10.30 -1.84
N ARG A 50 -8.77 -10.61 -1.67
CA ARG A 50 -9.85 -10.13 -2.55
C ARG A 50 -9.95 -8.61 -2.54
N TYR A 51 -9.89 -8.01 -1.35
CA TYR A 51 -9.94 -6.57 -1.20
C TYR A 51 -8.78 -5.89 -1.93
N TYR A 52 -7.56 -6.43 -1.78
CA TYR A 52 -6.38 -5.94 -2.48
C TYR A 52 -6.55 -6.01 -4.00
N GLY A 53 -7.03 -7.14 -4.55
CA GLY A 53 -7.29 -7.27 -6.00
C GLY A 53 -8.27 -6.22 -6.53
N LEU A 54 -9.35 -5.95 -5.80
CA LEU A 54 -10.33 -4.94 -6.14
C LEU A 54 -9.75 -3.51 -6.13
N LEU A 55 -8.84 -3.22 -5.19
CA LEU A 55 -8.11 -1.96 -5.19
C LEU A 55 -7.12 -1.89 -6.35
N ALA A 56 -6.35 -2.96 -6.61
CA ALA A 56 -5.38 -3.04 -7.70
C ALA A 56 -6.06 -2.75 -9.04
N ASP A 57 -7.23 -3.33 -9.31
CA ASP A 57 -7.98 -3.07 -10.54
C ASP A 57 -8.46 -1.62 -10.64
N ARG A 58 -8.86 -1.01 -9.53
CA ARG A 58 -9.23 0.41 -9.50
C ARG A 58 -8.02 1.30 -9.78
N VAL A 59 -6.85 0.96 -9.25
CA VAL A 59 -5.61 1.69 -9.50
C VAL A 59 -5.12 1.50 -10.93
N ARG A 60 -5.20 0.29 -11.49
CA ARG A 60 -4.89 -0.01 -12.90
C ARG A 60 -5.72 0.83 -13.85
N ARG A 61 -7.02 1.00 -13.61
CA ARG A 61 -7.88 1.86 -14.44
C ARG A 61 -7.48 3.33 -14.42
N ASN A 62 -6.87 3.79 -13.33
CA ASN A 62 -6.37 5.15 -13.17
C ASN A 62 -4.88 5.29 -13.48
N TRP A 63 -4.20 4.19 -13.81
CA TRP A 63 -2.78 4.16 -14.15
C TRP A 63 -2.59 4.65 -15.58
N SER A 64 -1.84 5.74 -15.74
CA SER A 64 -1.57 6.33 -17.05
C SER A 64 -0.20 6.98 -17.03
N ILE A 65 0.65 6.55 -17.96
CA ILE A 65 2.01 7.02 -18.18
C ILE A 65 2.25 7.24 -19.67
N PRO A 66 3.09 8.22 -20.06
CA PRO A 66 3.44 8.43 -21.45
C PRO A 66 4.08 7.17 -22.07
N ARG A 67 3.61 6.75 -23.25
CA ARG A 67 4.20 5.60 -23.97
C ARG A 67 5.63 5.87 -24.44
N SER A 68 6.00 7.15 -24.55
CA SER A 68 7.34 7.61 -24.94
C SER A 68 8.35 7.62 -23.79
N LEU A 69 7.95 7.23 -22.58
CA LEU A 69 8.89 7.17 -21.46
C LEU A 69 9.97 6.11 -21.74
N ALA A 70 11.21 6.56 -21.88
CA ALA A 70 12.35 5.68 -22.08
C ALA A 70 12.50 4.70 -20.91
N ASP A 71 12.95 3.49 -21.23
CA ASP A 71 13.25 2.43 -20.25
C ASP A 71 12.09 2.04 -19.33
N ILE A 72 10.85 2.37 -19.69
CA ILE A 72 9.65 2.07 -18.92
C ILE A 72 9.60 0.62 -18.41
N LYS A 73 10.07 -0.35 -19.20
CA LYS A 73 10.06 -1.79 -18.84
C LYS A 73 10.96 -2.13 -17.65
N SER A 74 12.01 -1.35 -17.38
CA SER A 74 12.94 -1.57 -16.25
C SER A 74 12.55 -0.78 -15.00
N LEU A 75 11.65 0.20 -15.11
CA LEU A 75 11.22 1.03 -14.00
C LEU A 75 10.35 0.26 -13.02
N LYS A 76 10.67 0.38 -11.73
CA LYS A 76 9.93 -0.22 -10.63
C LYS A 76 9.74 0.78 -9.51
N THR A 77 8.51 0.91 -9.02
CA THR A 77 8.19 1.83 -7.92
C THR A 77 7.29 1.14 -6.93
N GLU A 78 7.61 1.26 -5.65
CA GLU A 78 6.76 0.81 -4.55
C GLU A 78 6.16 2.04 -3.86
N VAL A 79 4.85 2.01 -3.67
CA VAL A 79 4.08 3.06 -3.02
C VAL A 79 3.30 2.47 -1.86
N ILE A 80 3.25 3.17 -0.73
CA ILE A 80 2.55 2.75 0.47
C ILE A 80 1.59 3.84 0.94
N PHE A 81 0.51 3.42 1.59
CA PHE A 81 -0.53 4.29 2.14
C PHE A 81 -1.40 3.49 3.13
N ASP A 82 -2.10 4.20 4.02
CA ASP A 82 -3.10 3.58 4.90
C ASP A 82 -4.51 3.82 4.39
N VAL A 83 -5.41 2.85 4.60
CA VAL A 83 -6.84 2.98 4.29
C VAL A 83 -7.67 2.86 5.55
N SER A 84 -8.58 3.82 5.78
CA SER A 84 -9.52 3.76 6.89
C SER A 84 -10.65 2.76 6.65
N ARG A 85 -11.40 2.44 7.70
CA ARG A 85 -12.65 1.66 7.59
C ARG A 85 -13.71 2.29 6.67
N LEU A 86 -13.59 3.57 6.36
CA LEU A 86 -14.46 4.31 5.43
C LEU A 86 -13.83 4.49 4.03
N GLY A 87 -12.69 3.84 3.76
CA GLY A 87 -12.00 3.91 2.48
C GLY A 87 -11.23 5.21 2.24
N LYS A 88 -11.05 6.07 3.25
CA LYS A 88 -10.21 7.27 3.13
C LYS A 88 -8.74 6.86 3.22
N ILE A 89 -7.89 7.47 2.39
CA ILE A 89 -6.45 7.20 2.43
C ILE A 89 -5.70 8.27 3.21
N ARG A 90 -4.55 7.89 3.76
CA ARG A 90 -3.57 8.83 4.32
C ARG A 90 -2.14 8.30 4.11
N GLY A 91 -1.15 9.19 4.29
CA GLY A 91 0.25 8.80 4.28
C GLY A 91 0.75 8.26 2.93
N LEU A 92 0.11 8.61 1.82
CA LEU A 92 0.50 8.21 0.48
C LEU A 92 1.91 8.69 0.15
N ARG A 93 2.85 7.77 -0.06
CA ARG A 93 4.24 8.08 -0.38
C ARG A 93 4.94 6.95 -1.12
N ILE A 94 5.99 7.31 -1.86
CA ILE A 94 6.90 6.33 -2.45
C ILE A 94 7.76 5.72 -1.35
N GLU A 95 7.78 4.38 -1.29
CA GLU A 95 8.69 3.61 -0.44
C GLU A 95 9.98 3.27 -1.18
N LYS A 96 9.89 2.87 -2.45
CA LYS A 96 11.05 2.66 -3.34
C LYS A 96 10.83 3.38 -4.65
N SER A 97 11.72 4.32 -4.98
CA SER A 97 11.68 5.09 -6.22
C SER A 97 12.23 4.28 -7.40
N SER A 98 11.67 4.51 -8.59
CA SER A 98 12.22 3.98 -9.84
C SER A 98 13.49 4.71 -10.32
N GLY A 99 13.83 5.83 -9.69
CA GLY A 99 14.83 6.76 -10.21
C GLY A 99 14.30 7.68 -11.33
N ASN A 100 13.06 7.48 -11.79
CA ASN A 100 12.41 8.32 -12.79
C ASN A 100 11.23 9.08 -12.19
N ARG A 101 11.38 10.40 -12.06
CA ARG A 101 10.36 11.26 -11.44
C ARG A 101 9.01 11.23 -12.16
N ILE A 102 9.00 11.18 -13.49
CA ILE A 102 7.76 11.15 -14.28
C ILE A 102 6.96 9.88 -13.96
N TYR A 103 7.67 8.75 -13.81
CA TYR A 103 7.08 7.47 -13.45
C TYR A 103 6.56 7.48 -12.00
N ASP A 104 7.37 7.92 -11.04
CA ASP A 104 6.98 7.99 -9.63
C ASP A 104 5.79 8.94 -9.39
N ASP A 105 5.79 10.11 -10.03
CA ASP A 105 4.68 11.06 -9.95
C ASP A 105 3.40 10.49 -10.58
N ALA A 106 3.52 9.69 -11.64
CA ALA A 106 2.38 8.98 -12.17
C ALA A 106 1.84 7.95 -11.16
N VAL A 107 2.70 7.27 -10.40
CA VAL A 107 2.30 6.23 -9.44
C VAL A 107 1.47 6.85 -8.34
N LEU A 108 1.98 7.94 -7.76
CA LEU A 108 1.26 8.72 -6.76
C LEU A 108 -0.09 9.21 -7.29
N ARG A 109 -0.11 9.77 -8.51
CA ARG A 109 -1.35 10.25 -9.13
C ARG A 109 -2.38 9.15 -9.36
N ALA A 110 -1.96 7.95 -9.77
CA ALA A 110 -2.88 6.84 -10.01
C ALA A 110 -3.55 6.36 -8.72
N VAL A 111 -2.79 6.25 -7.63
CA VAL A 111 -3.35 5.90 -6.31
C VAL A 111 -4.25 7.03 -5.79
N ALA A 112 -3.80 8.29 -5.88
CA ALA A 112 -4.58 9.44 -5.42
C ALA A 112 -5.91 9.58 -6.16
N ARG A 113 -5.91 9.44 -7.50
CA ARG A 113 -7.15 9.45 -8.30
C ARG A 113 -8.08 8.31 -7.92
N SER A 114 -7.53 7.12 -7.68
CA SER A 114 -8.32 5.95 -7.28
C SER A 114 -9.04 6.18 -5.96
N ALA A 115 -8.43 6.93 -5.05
CA ALA A 115 -8.97 7.24 -3.74
C ALA A 115 -9.96 8.43 -3.70
N ASN A 116 -10.27 9.07 -4.83
CA ASN A 116 -11.27 10.13 -4.90
C ASN A 116 -12.65 9.55 -5.32
N PRO A 117 -13.75 9.81 -4.59
CA PRO A 117 -13.85 10.47 -3.28
C PRO A 117 -13.44 9.57 -2.09
N SER A 118 -13.43 8.25 -2.28
CA SER A 118 -12.88 7.26 -1.36
C SER A 118 -12.63 5.93 -2.09
N LEU A 119 -11.76 5.09 -1.52
CA LEU A 119 -11.66 3.68 -1.88
C LEU A 119 -12.85 2.89 -1.32
N PRO A 120 -13.11 1.69 -1.84
CA PRO A 120 -14.01 0.75 -1.18
C PRO A 120 -13.54 0.46 0.25
N PRO A 121 -14.44 0.28 1.22
CA PRO A 121 -14.04 0.01 2.59
C PRO A 121 -13.40 -1.39 2.72
N PRO A 122 -12.41 -1.56 3.61
CA PRO A 122 -11.88 -2.87 3.96
C PRO A 122 -12.96 -3.81 4.51
N PRO A 123 -12.79 -5.14 4.36
CA PRO A 123 -13.74 -6.11 4.89
C PRO A 123 -13.81 -6.06 6.42
N ASN A 124 -14.96 -6.43 7.00
CA ASN A 124 -15.21 -6.36 8.45
C ASN A 124 -14.34 -7.31 9.30
N THR A 125 -13.64 -8.23 8.63
CA THR A 125 -12.61 -9.09 9.21
C THR A 125 -11.37 -8.30 9.62
N VAL A 126 -11.08 -7.17 8.96
CA VAL A 126 -10.02 -6.22 9.35
C VAL A 126 -10.50 -5.41 10.56
N LYS A 127 -9.81 -5.56 11.69
CA LYS A 127 -10.17 -4.88 12.96
C LYS A 127 -9.45 -3.54 13.12
N GLU A 128 -8.37 -3.34 12.38
CA GLU A 128 -7.57 -2.14 12.39
C GLU A 128 -8.37 -0.93 11.88
N LYS A 129 -8.21 0.22 12.57
CA LYS A 129 -8.80 1.49 12.15
C LYS A 129 -8.23 1.97 10.81
N TRP A 130 -6.94 1.70 10.61
CA TRP A 130 -6.15 2.02 9.43
C TRP A 130 -5.44 0.76 8.97
N LEU A 131 -5.82 0.26 7.80
CA LEU A 131 -5.19 -0.88 7.15
C LEU A 131 -4.05 -0.36 6.28
N PRO A 132 -2.79 -0.66 6.60
CA PRO A 132 -1.69 -0.20 5.78
C PRO A 132 -1.53 -1.13 4.56
N LEU A 133 -1.32 -0.53 3.40
CA LEU A 133 -1.23 -1.20 2.10
C LEU A 133 -0.04 -0.68 1.31
N GLY A 134 0.39 -1.47 0.31
CA GLY A 134 1.36 -1.04 -0.67
C GLY A 134 1.11 -1.67 -2.03
N PHE A 135 1.42 -0.91 -3.10
CA PHE A 135 1.39 -1.40 -4.48
C PHE A 135 2.80 -1.33 -5.08
N ARG A 136 3.15 -2.35 -5.87
CA ARG A 136 4.37 -2.37 -6.66
C ARG A 136 4.04 -2.23 -8.15
N PHE A 137 4.51 -1.17 -8.76
CA PHE A 137 4.38 -0.89 -10.18
C PHE A 137 5.65 -1.29 -10.91
N CYS A 138 5.50 -1.97 -12.05
CA CYS A 138 6.59 -2.46 -12.88
C CYS A 138 6.31 -2.19 -14.35
N GLY A 139 6.99 -1.17 -14.88
CA GLY A 139 6.69 -0.55 -16.15
C GLY A 139 5.20 -0.26 -16.35
N GLN A 140 4.55 -0.98 -17.25
CA GLN A 140 3.13 -0.74 -17.56
C GLN A 140 2.17 -1.59 -16.71
N THR A 141 2.68 -2.49 -15.87
CA THR A 141 1.89 -3.44 -15.09
C THR A 141 2.17 -3.32 -13.60
N PHE A 142 1.55 -4.21 -12.82
CA PHE A 142 1.87 -4.41 -11.41
C PHE A 142 2.81 -5.61 -11.33
N CYS A 143 3.75 -5.57 -10.39
CA CYS A 143 4.56 -6.75 -10.08
C CYS A 143 3.86 -7.60 -9.04
N ARG A 144 4.13 -8.91 -9.13
CA ARG A 144 3.89 -9.89 -8.07
C ARG A 144 4.89 -9.71 -6.91
#